data_AF-A0A7X0JRX9-F1
#
_entry.id   AF-A0A7X0JRX9-F1
#
_cell.length_a   1.000
_cell.length_b   1.000
_cell.length_c   1.000
_cell.angle_alpha   90.00
_cell.angle_beta   90.00
_cell.angle_gamma   90.00
#
_symmetry.space_group_name_H-M   'P 1'
#
loop_
_entity.id
_entity.type
_entity.pdbx_description
1 polymer ?
#
loop_
_entity_poly.entity_id
_entity_poly.type
_entity_poly.pdbx_seq_one_letter_code
_entity_poly.pdbx_strand_id
1 'polypeptide(L)'
;MAADHHETITCHECELQLAVPVLAHNQNAHCPRCGYRLTANKRNHEQAIVSLALTALIFLGFSLPFEFLSFSSQGLAQSMNLPGSIQILASNEYLGLAALLLLVIFILPAAILLSLLYLYGCHLLKIKPLGATHLAKMIYLFQPWSMVEIFLVGVTVSLIKIVSLADVGLGLSFYSYIGFTLTTIATLVYVDKHQIKKTFDVEFPHSQINQSLSIQRTWALLVTSVILYIPANVLPIMYTRTLGQDEPSTIMGGVMLLWKLGSYPIALVIFIASVFVPVAKMIILIWLNYTVQKGFTGNTQSRIFWYRVTEFIGRWSMVDVFVVAILVSLIQLGNLMSIYPGPAAMAFCGVVIATMLAAMTFDTRLMWTNDKWIENDNRAEQQ
;
A
#
# COMPACT_ATOMS: atom_id res chain seq x y z
N MET A 1 9.09 -2.05 47.37
CA MET A 1 8.13 -2.90 46.64
C MET A 1 7.36 -1.99 45.69
N ALA A 2 7.85 -1.83 44.47
CA ALA A 2 7.15 -1.04 43.45
C ALA A 2 6.01 -1.90 42.91
N ALA A 3 4.77 -1.42 43.02
CA ALA A 3 3.63 -2.03 42.35
C ALA A 3 3.87 -1.90 40.84
N ASP A 4 4.30 -2.99 40.23
CA ASP A 4 4.65 -3.04 38.82
C ASP A 4 3.33 -3.03 38.04
N HIS A 5 2.89 -1.84 37.61
CA HIS A 5 1.67 -1.65 36.83
C HIS A 5 1.87 -2.25 35.44
N HIS A 6 1.49 -3.53 35.31
CA HIS A 6 1.51 -4.23 34.04
C HIS A 6 0.27 -3.83 33.21
N GLU A 7 0.51 -3.28 32.03
CA GLU A 7 -0.57 -2.91 31.10
C GLU A 7 -0.92 -4.15 30.26
N THR A 8 -2.18 -4.59 30.32
CA THR A 8 -2.64 -5.75 29.56
C THR A 8 -2.96 -5.35 28.12
N ILE A 9 -2.19 -5.88 27.17
CA ILE A 9 -2.38 -5.66 25.72
C ILE A 9 -2.84 -6.97 25.08
N THR A 10 -3.84 -6.89 24.20
CA THR A 10 -4.27 -8.02 23.38
C THR A 10 -3.58 -7.95 22.02
N CYS A 11 -2.91 -9.03 21.61
CA CYS A 11 -2.27 -9.11 20.30
C CYS A 11 -3.29 -9.06 19.16
N HIS A 12 -3.05 -8.24 18.14
CA HIS A 12 -3.94 -8.07 16.99
C HIS A 12 -4.03 -9.32 16.10
N GLU A 13 -2.93 -10.04 15.89
CA GLU A 13 -2.89 -11.17 14.95
C GLU A 13 -3.33 -12.51 15.56
N CYS A 14 -3.09 -12.73 16.86
CA CYS A 14 -3.34 -14.04 17.50
C CYS A 14 -4.25 -13.98 18.74
N GLU A 15 -4.73 -12.79 19.13
CA GLU A 15 -5.56 -12.53 20.31
C GLU A 15 -4.97 -13.01 21.65
N LEU A 16 -3.66 -13.22 21.73
CA LEU A 16 -3.01 -13.53 23.00
C LEU A 16 -3.03 -12.28 23.89
N GLN A 17 -3.62 -12.39 25.07
CA GLN A 17 -3.57 -11.36 26.10
C GLN A 17 -2.25 -11.46 26.85
N LEU A 18 -1.51 -10.35 26.90
CA LEU A 18 -0.18 -10.28 27.47
C LEU A 18 -0.10 -9.08 28.41
N ALA A 19 0.46 -9.30 29.59
CA ALA A 19 0.90 -8.24 30.48
C ALA A 19 2.24 -7.71 29.94
N VAL A 20 2.25 -6.47 29.43
CA VAL A 20 3.47 -5.85 28.89
C VAL A 20 4.12 -5.02 29.99
N PRO A 21 5.40 -5.25 30.32
CA PRO A 21 6.12 -4.45 31.30
C PRO A 21 6.34 -3.02 30.78
N VAL A 22 6.60 -2.09 31.69
CA VAL A 22 6.91 -0.70 31.31
C VAL A 22 8.19 -0.69 30.46
N LEU A 23 8.05 -0.34 29.18
CA LEU A 23 9.16 -0.31 28.23
C LEU A 23 10.05 0.91 28.48
N ALA A 24 11.37 0.70 28.52
CA ALA A 24 12.35 1.78 28.50
C ALA A 24 12.44 2.41 27.09
N HIS A 25 13.21 3.51 26.98
CA HIS A 25 13.37 4.22 25.72
C HIS A 25 13.93 3.30 24.62
N ASN A 26 13.30 3.33 23.44
CA ASN A 26 13.69 2.57 22.25
C ASN A 26 13.53 1.04 22.39
N GLN A 27 12.80 0.57 23.41
CA GLN A 27 12.41 -0.83 23.53
C GLN A 27 11.09 -1.12 22.80
N ASN A 28 11.01 -2.32 22.23
CA ASN A 28 9.85 -2.83 21.49
C ASN A 28 9.34 -4.10 22.16
N ALA A 29 8.02 -4.19 22.39
CA ALA A 29 7.37 -5.42 22.83
C ALA A 29 6.92 -6.24 21.61
N HIS A 30 7.26 -7.53 21.59
CA HIS A 30 6.81 -8.47 20.56
C HIS A 30 5.98 -9.59 21.20
N CYS A 31 4.96 -10.05 20.47
CA CYS A 31 4.16 -11.19 20.90
C CYS A 31 5.00 -12.49 20.81
N PRO A 32 5.09 -13.31 21.87
CA PRO A 32 5.86 -14.55 21.83
C PRO A 32 5.23 -15.64 20.95
N ARG A 33 3.91 -15.57 20.67
CA ARG A 33 3.20 -16.57 19.87
C ARG A 33 3.33 -16.33 18.37
N CYS A 34 3.08 -15.10 17.92
CA CYS A 34 3.10 -14.76 16.49
C CYS A 34 4.32 -13.93 16.07
N GLY A 35 5.03 -13.29 17.00
CA GLY A 35 6.11 -12.34 16.69
C GLY A 35 5.64 -10.93 16.29
N TYR A 36 4.34 -10.63 16.35
CA TYR A 36 3.82 -9.29 16.02
C TYR A 36 4.30 -8.24 17.02
N ARG A 37 4.69 -7.05 16.54
CA ARG A 37 5.09 -5.92 17.39
C ARG A 37 3.86 -5.30 18.07
N LEU A 38 3.79 -5.41 19.40
CA LEU A 38 2.63 -4.98 20.20
C LEU A 38 2.61 -3.47 20.42
N THR A 39 3.73 -2.93 20.88
CA THR A 39 3.90 -1.51 21.17
C THR A 39 5.40 -1.17 21.21
N ALA A 40 5.71 0.09 20.98
CA ALA A 40 7.05 0.63 21.17
C ALA A 40 7.03 1.93 21.96
N ASN A 41 8.05 2.11 22.80
CA ASN A 41 8.21 3.35 23.53
C ASN A 41 9.28 4.24 22.88
N LYS A 42 8.82 5.31 22.22
CA LYS A 42 9.68 6.37 21.68
C LYS A 42 9.46 7.66 22.49
N ARG A 43 10.54 8.25 23.01
CA ARG A 43 10.47 9.55 23.69
C ARG A 43 9.98 10.61 22.71
N ASN A 44 9.17 11.55 23.21
CA ASN A 44 8.63 12.68 22.46
C ASN A 44 7.90 12.27 21.16
N HIS A 45 7.30 11.08 21.11
CA HIS A 45 6.63 10.60 19.90
C HIS A 45 5.53 11.56 19.43
N GLU A 46 4.80 12.19 20.35
CA GLU A 46 3.72 13.12 20.00
C GLU A 46 4.26 14.36 19.27
N GLN A 47 5.31 15.00 19.81
CA GLN A 47 5.94 16.17 19.20
C GLN A 47 6.58 15.81 17.86
N ALA A 48 7.20 14.63 17.76
CA ALA A 48 7.78 14.14 16.51
C ALA A 48 6.71 13.88 15.44
N ILE A 49 5.56 13.30 15.81
CA ILE A 49 4.45 13.08 14.87
C ILE A 49 3.93 14.42 14.34
N VAL A 50 3.71 15.41 15.23
CA VAL A 50 3.22 16.74 14.83
C VAL A 50 4.21 17.46 13.91
N SER A 51 5.49 17.49 14.27
CA SER A 51 6.51 18.17 13.46
C SER A 51 6.72 17.50 12.10
N LEU A 52 6.86 16.18 12.08
CA LEU A 52 7.03 15.41 10.83
C LEU A 52 5.79 15.50 9.93
N ALA A 53 4.58 15.44 10.50
CA ALA A 53 3.35 15.57 9.72
C ALA A 53 3.21 16.96 9.11
N LEU A 54 3.55 18.02 9.86
CA LEU A 54 3.55 19.38 9.34
C LEU A 54 4.60 19.55 8.23
N THR A 55 5.82 19.04 8.43
CA THR A 55 6.88 19.07 7.40
C THR A 55 6.46 18.29 6.15
N ALA A 56 5.83 17.13 6.30
CA ALA A 56 5.32 16.34 5.18
C ALA A 56 4.25 17.12 4.38
N LEU A 57 3.31 17.80 5.05
CA LEU A 57 2.30 18.63 4.38
C LEU A 57 2.92 19.81 3.63
N ILE A 58 3.96 20.44 4.19
CA ILE A 58 4.71 21.51 3.51
C ILE A 58 5.39 20.98 2.24
N PHE A 59 6.09 19.84 2.33
CA PHE A 59 6.71 19.22 1.16
C PHE A 59 5.69 18.78 0.11
N LEU A 60 4.53 18.27 0.54
CA LEU A 60 3.42 17.97 -0.37
C LEU A 60 2.96 19.23 -1.10
N GLY A 61 2.76 20.33 -0.37
CA GLY A 61 2.40 21.63 -0.94
C GLY A 61 3.42 22.11 -1.97
N PHE A 62 4.72 21.99 -1.68
CA PHE A 62 5.78 22.34 -2.63
C PHE A 62 5.93 21.38 -3.81
N SER A 63 5.48 20.12 -3.70
CA SER A 63 5.53 19.18 -4.83
C SER A 63 4.47 19.46 -5.92
N LEU A 64 3.48 20.32 -5.64
CA LEU A 64 2.36 20.57 -6.54
C LEU A 64 2.63 21.61 -7.65
N PRO A 65 3.16 22.81 -7.35
CA PRO A 65 3.18 23.90 -8.34
C PRO A 65 4.35 23.84 -9.31
N PHE A 66 5.50 23.27 -8.93
CA PHE A 66 6.70 23.28 -9.76
C PHE A 66 6.73 22.10 -10.74
N GLU A 67 7.64 22.18 -11.70
CA GLU A 67 7.91 21.10 -12.64
C GLU A 67 8.40 19.86 -11.88
N PHE A 68 7.80 18.72 -12.23
CA PHE A 68 8.18 17.42 -11.69
C PHE A 68 9.23 16.77 -12.60
N LEU A 69 8.97 16.73 -13.91
CA LEU A 69 9.87 16.23 -14.93
C LEU A 69 9.87 17.14 -16.15
N SER A 70 11.03 17.35 -16.75
CA SER A 70 11.18 18.04 -18.02
C SER A 70 11.83 17.12 -19.06
N PHE A 71 11.37 17.21 -20.29
CA PHE A 71 11.89 16.44 -21.42
C PHE A 71 12.29 17.41 -22.51
N SER A 72 13.48 17.20 -23.07
CA SER A 72 13.91 17.90 -24.28
C SER A 72 14.17 16.88 -25.38
N SER A 73 13.45 17.03 -26.49
CA SER A 73 13.71 16.24 -27.71
C SER A 73 13.58 17.15 -28.92
N GLN A 74 14.58 17.13 -29.80
CA GLN A 74 14.62 17.93 -31.04
C GLN A 74 14.43 19.44 -30.82
N GLY A 75 14.92 19.98 -29.69
CA GLY A 75 14.88 21.42 -29.38
C GLY A 75 13.58 21.94 -28.76
N LEU A 76 12.55 21.10 -28.62
CA LEU A 76 11.34 21.41 -27.87
C LEU A 76 11.47 20.88 -26.44
N ALA A 77 11.38 21.77 -25.45
CA ALA A 77 11.33 21.41 -24.05
C ALA A 77 9.87 21.36 -23.58
N GLN A 78 9.45 20.24 -23.03
CA GLN A 78 8.12 20.05 -22.44
C GLN A 78 8.29 19.67 -20.97
N SER A 79 7.61 20.38 -20.08
CA SER A 79 7.61 20.08 -18.65
C SER A 79 6.25 19.53 -18.20
N MET A 80 6.29 18.68 -17.18
CA MET A 80 5.12 18.09 -16.55
C MET A 80 5.18 18.36 -15.05
N ASN A 81 4.09 18.88 -14.49
CA ASN A 81 3.86 18.93 -13.05
C ASN A 81 2.90 17.80 -12.61
N LEU A 82 2.84 17.49 -11.32
CA LEU A 82 2.00 16.39 -10.84
C LEU A 82 0.49 16.62 -11.04
N PRO A 83 -0.08 17.82 -10.82
CA PRO A 83 -1.50 18.06 -11.11
C PRO A 83 -1.82 17.96 -12.61
N GLY A 84 -0.89 18.39 -13.46
CA GLY A 84 -1.04 18.33 -14.92
C GLY A 84 -1.11 16.91 -15.44
N SER A 85 -0.37 15.96 -14.84
CA SER A 85 -0.47 14.54 -15.22
C SER A 85 -1.87 13.98 -14.99
N ILE A 86 -2.51 14.34 -13.87
CA ILE A 86 -3.90 13.96 -13.57
C ILE A 86 -4.86 14.60 -14.57
N GLN A 87 -4.68 15.88 -14.89
CA GLN A 87 -5.51 16.58 -15.87
C GLN A 87 -5.41 15.95 -17.26
N ILE A 88 -4.19 15.59 -17.67
CA ILE A 88 -3.92 14.90 -18.94
C ILE A 88 -4.62 13.53 -18.98
N LEU A 89 -4.54 12.72 -17.92
CA LEU A 89 -5.26 11.45 -17.88
C LEU A 89 -6.78 11.64 -17.91
N ALA A 90 -7.29 12.65 -17.20
CA ALA A 90 -8.72 12.94 -17.15
C ALA A 90 -9.27 13.43 -18.50
N SER A 91 -8.53 14.26 -19.23
CA SER A 91 -8.96 14.78 -20.54
C SER A 91 -8.91 13.72 -21.64
N ASN A 92 -8.03 12.73 -21.51
CA ASN A 92 -7.91 11.61 -22.45
C ASN A 92 -8.88 10.44 -22.13
N GLU A 93 -9.99 10.70 -21.44
CA GLU A 93 -11.03 9.70 -21.06
C GLU A 93 -10.57 8.61 -20.07
N TYR A 94 -9.37 8.70 -19.49
CA TYR A 94 -8.86 7.75 -18.49
C TYR A 94 -9.14 8.18 -17.05
N LEU A 95 -10.41 8.51 -16.79
CA LEU A 95 -10.86 9.03 -15.50
C LEU A 95 -10.52 8.10 -14.32
N GLY A 96 -10.60 6.78 -14.53
CA GLY A 96 -10.28 5.80 -13.49
C GLY A 96 -8.83 5.86 -13.01
N LEU A 97 -7.87 5.99 -13.94
CA LEU A 97 -6.45 6.13 -13.62
C LEU A 97 -6.15 7.51 -13.01
N ALA A 98 -6.75 8.58 -13.53
CA ALA A 98 -6.63 9.92 -12.98
C ALA A 98 -7.12 9.97 -11.52
N ALA A 99 -8.30 9.41 -11.25
CA ALA A 99 -8.89 9.35 -9.92
C ALA A 99 -8.03 8.51 -8.95
N LEU A 100 -7.49 7.38 -9.42
CA LEU A 100 -6.57 6.56 -8.62
C LEU A 100 -5.30 7.32 -8.23
N LEU A 101 -4.65 7.97 -9.19
CA LEU A 101 -3.46 8.79 -8.93
C LEU A 101 -3.79 9.92 -7.94
N LEU A 102 -4.87 10.67 -8.19
CA LEU A 102 -5.30 11.75 -7.30
C LEU A 102 -5.54 11.25 -5.87
N LEU A 103 -6.23 10.12 -5.74
CA LEU A 103 -6.60 9.55 -4.46
C LEU A 103 -5.38 9.06 -3.68
N VAL A 104 -4.49 8.29 -4.30
CA VAL A 104 -3.37 7.65 -3.60
C VAL A 104 -2.18 8.58 -3.40
N ILE A 105 -1.92 9.51 -4.32
CA ILE A 105 -0.75 10.42 -4.26
C ILE A 105 -1.06 11.64 -3.39
N PHE A 106 -2.30 12.15 -3.43
CA PHE A 106 -2.65 13.41 -2.78
C PHE A 106 -3.65 13.23 -1.64
N ILE A 107 -4.84 12.69 -1.93
CA ILE A 107 -5.96 12.74 -0.99
C ILE A 107 -5.70 11.87 0.24
N LEU A 108 -5.33 10.60 0.06
CA LEU A 108 -5.12 9.68 1.18
C LEU A 108 -3.96 10.09 2.09
N PRO A 109 -2.75 10.41 1.58
CA PRO A 109 -1.65 10.86 2.43
C PRO A 109 -1.99 12.16 3.15
N ALA A 110 -2.58 13.15 2.46
CA ALA A 110 -2.99 14.41 3.08
C ALA A 110 -4.04 14.17 4.17
N ALA A 111 -5.04 13.31 3.93
CA ALA A 111 -6.06 12.97 4.90
C ALA A 111 -5.46 12.32 6.17
N ILE A 112 -4.50 11.39 6.01
CA ILE A 112 -3.82 10.76 7.14
C ILE A 112 -3.00 11.80 7.93
N LEU A 113 -2.19 12.61 7.24
CA LEU A 113 -1.33 13.61 7.87
C LEU A 113 -2.14 14.70 8.58
N LEU A 114 -3.21 15.21 7.96
CA LEU A 114 -4.10 16.18 8.57
C LEU A 114 -4.84 15.59 9.78
N SER A 115 -5.26 14.33 9.70
CA SER A 115 -5.91 13.64 10.83
C SER A 115 -4.95 13.48 12.00
N LEU A 116 -3.69 13.08 11.75
CA LEU A 116 -2.66 12.96 12.80
C LEU A 116 -2.31 14.33 13.39
N LEU A 117 -2.14 15.34 12.53
CA LEU A 117 -1.84 16.71 12.95
C LEU A 117 -2.96 17.28 13.82
N TYR A 118 -4.22 17.04 13.46
CA TYR A 118 -5.37 17.46 14.25
C TYR A 118 -5.43 16.75 15.61
N LEU A 119 -5.34 15.42 15.63
CA LEU A 119 -5.40 14.64 16.88
C LEU A 119 -4.28 15.03 17.86
N TYR A 120 -3.03 14.94 17.42
CA TYR A 120 -1.89 15.23 18.28
C TYR A 120 -1.70 16.73 18.52
N GLY A 121 -2.08 17.60 17.56
CA GLY A 121 -2.09 19.05 17.76
C GLY A 121 -3.08 19.46 18.85
N CYS A 122 -4.30 18.94 18.84
CA CYS A 122 -5.27 19.14 19.91
C CYS A 122 -4.75 18.62 21.26
N HIS A 123 -4.11 17.44 21.28
CA HIS A 123 -3.51 16.90 22.50
C HIS A 123 -2.41 17.81 23.07
N LEU A 124 -1.50 18.30 22.22
CA LEU A 124 -0.45 19.25 22.61
C LEU A 124 -1.03 20.57 23.14
N LEU A 125 -2.16 21.02 22.58
CA LEU A 125 -2.90 22.20 23.04
C LEU A 125 -3.81 21.91 24.25
N LYS A 126 -3.83 20.67 24.77
CA LYS A 126 -4.69 20.20 25.87
C LYS A 126 -6.19 20.37 25.59
N ILE A 127 -6.59 20.34 24.32
CA ILE A 127 -7.98 20.39 23.86
C ILE A 127 -8.41 18.97 23.49
N LYS A 128 -9.62 18.55 23.89
CA LYS A 128 -10.17 17.25 23.48
C LYS A 128 -10.58 17.30 22.00
N PRO A 129 -10.03 16.46 21.12
CA PRO A 129 -10.41 16.48 19.70
C PRO A 129 -11.84 15.98 19.48
N LEU A 130 -12.58 16.66 18.60
CA LEU A 130 -13.91 16.23 18.17
C LEU A 130 -13.76 15.02 17.23
N GLY A 131 -14.49 13.94 17.50
CA GLY A 131 -14.49 12.76 16.63
C GLY A 131 -13.20 11.92 16.66
N ALA A 132 -12.45 11.94 17.77
CA ALA A 132 -11.18 11.22 17.92
C ALA A 132 -11.23 9.76 17.46
N THR A 133 -12.29 9.04 17.84
CA THR A 133 -12.53 7.64 17.48
C THR A 133 -12.69 7.43 15.98
N HIS A 134 -13.39 8.33 15.28
CA HIS A 134 -13.59 8.22 13.84
C HIS A 134 -12.29 8.47 13.08
N LEU A 135 -11.56 9.53 13.45
CA LEU A 135 -10.28 9.87 12.82
C LEU A 135 -9.24 8.76 13.05
N ALA A 136 -9.13 8.24 14.27
CA ALA A 136 -8.25 7.12 14.56
C ALA A 136 -8.58 5.89 13.70
N LYS A 137 -9.86 5.53 13.58
CA LYS A 137 -10.29 4.43 12.70
C LYS A 137 -9.95 4.68 11.22
N MET A 138 -10.17 5.89 10.72
CA MET A 138 -9.84 6.26 9.34
C MET A 138 -8.34 6.18 9.06
N ILE A 139 -7.51 6.65 9.99
CA ILE A 139 -6.04 6.56 9.88
C ILE A 139 -5.61 5.11 9.65
N TYR A 140 -6.05 4.18 10.51
CA TYR A 140 -5.64 2.77 10.37
C TYR A 140 -6.24 2.07 9.16
N LEU A 141 -7.43 2.48 8.71
CA LEU A 141 -8.05 1.94 7.50
C LEU A 141 -7.30 2.38 6.23
N PHE A 142 -6.86 3.64 6.18
CA PHE A 142 -6.19 4.21 5.02
C PHE A 142 -4.67 4.08 5.02
N GLN A 143 -4.05 3.85 6.17
CA GLN A 143 -2.60 3.70 6.29
C GLN A 143 -2.02 2.68 5.29
N PRO A 144 -2.61 1.48 5.10
CA PRO A 144 -2.09 0.54 4.11
C PRO A 144 -2.21 1.02 2.66
N TRP A 145 -3.08 1.98 2.37
CA TRP A 145 -3.35 2.51 1.03
C TRP A 145 -2.48 3.72 0.66
N SER A 146 -1.81 4.33 1.65
CA SER A 146 -0.89 5.44 1.43
C SER A 146 0.44 4.91 0.88
N MET A 147 0.56 4.87 -0.45
CA MET A 147 1.68 4.25 -1.19
C MET A 147 2.60 5.30 -1.84
N VAL A 148 2.92 6.36 -1.12
CA VAL A 148 3.70 7.51 -1.62
C VAL A 148 5.06 7.06 -2.15
N GLU A 149 5.70 6.12 -1.44
CA GLU A 149 7.00 5.56 -1.82
C GLU A 149 6.97 4.71 -3.09
N ILE A 150 5.85 4.01 -3.33
CA ILE A 150 5.68 3.16 -4.50
C ILE A 150 5.43 4.01 -5.75
N PHE A 151 4.76 5.16 -5.60
CA PHE A 151 4.70 6.14 -6.68
C PHE A 151 6.10 6.65 -7.05
N LEU A 152 6.93 7.02 -6.08
CA LEU A 152 8.31 7.47 -6.34
C LEU A 152 9.13 6.40 -7.08
N VAL A 153 9.04 5.14 -6.67
CA VAL A 153 9.67 4.01 -7.39
C VAL A 153 9.12 3.90 -8.82
N GLY A 154 7.80 4.01 -9.00
CA GLY A 154 7.16 3.97 -10.32
C GLY A 154 7.64 5.09 -11.25
N VAL A 155 7.84 6.30 -10.73
CA VAL A 155 8.47 7.41 -11.45
C VAL A 155 9.90 7.04 -11.86
N THR A 156 10.72 6.55 -10.93
CA THR A 156 12.11 6.17 -11.22
C THR A 156 12.20 5.09 -12.30
N VAL A 157 11.35 4.05 -12.23
CA VAL A 157 11.30 3.00 -13.25
C VAL A 157 10.86 3.56 -14.60
N SER A 158 9.87 4.46 -14.61
CA SER A 158 9.41 5.13 -15.84
C SER A 158 10.51 5.99 -16.46
N LEU A 159 11.28 6.70 -15.63
CA LEU A 159 12.42 7.51 -16.07
C LEU A 159 13.50 6.67 -16.75
N ILE A 160 13.87 5.53 -16.15
CA ILE A 160 14.85 4.61 -16.75
C ILE A 160 14.42 4.18 -18.16
N LYS A 161 13.12 3.94 -18.36
CA LYS A 161 12.57 3.61 -19.68
C LYS A 161 12.72 4.77 -20.68
N ILE A 162 12.48 6.01 -20.24
CA ILE A 162 12.45 7.20 -21.13
C ILE A 162 13.85 7.76 -21.41
N VAL A 163 14.80 7.66 -20.47
CA VAL A 163 16.18 8.17 -20.67
C VAL A 163 16.87 7.51 -21.87
N SER A 164 16.44 6.31 -22.26
CA SER A 164 16.92 5.67 -23.49
C SER A 164 16.46 6.36 -24.80
N LEU A 165 15.45 7.23 -24.72
CA LEU A 165 14.79 7.87 -25.86
C LEU A 165 14.94 9.40 -25.87
N ALA A 166 15.16 10.05 -24.73
CA ALA A 166 15.23 11.50 -24.61
C ALA A 166 16.07 11.95 -23.40
N ASP A 167 16.57 13.20 -23.46
CA ASP A 167 17.18 13.87 -22.31
C ASP A 167 16.09 14.27 -21.31
N VAL A 168 16.26 13.84 -20.05
CA VAL A 168 15.26 14.05 -18.98
C VAL A 168 15.87 14.87 -17.84
N GLY A 169 15.21 15.97 -17.50
CA GLY A 169 15.52 16.80 -16.33
C GLY A 169 14.59 16.50 -15.16
N LEU A 170 15.14 16.50 -13.94
CA LEU A 170 14.37 16.40 -12.69
C LEU A 170 14.08 17.79 -12.15
N GLY A 171 12.81 18.14 -12.00
CA GLY A 171 12.39 19.44 -11.48
C GLY A 171 12.33 19.51 -9.94
N LEU A 172 12.06 20.70 -9.40
CA LEU A 172 12.04 20.93 -7.95
C LEU A 172 10.97 20.06 -7.24
N SER A 173 9.83 19.84 -7.89
CA SER A 173 8.75 19.01 -7.33
C SER A 173 9.17 17.56 -7.10
N PHE A 174 10.10 17.02 -7.90
CA PHE A 174 10.63 15.68 -7.68
C PHE A 174 11.37 15.58 -6.34
N TYR A 175 12.25 16.55 -6.04
CA TYR A 175 12.98 16.59 -4.77
C TYR A 175 12.08 16.88 -3.59
N SER A 176 11.10 17.78 -3.74
CA SER A 176 10.08 18.02 -2.71
C SER A 176 9.26 16.75 -2.44
N TYR A 177 8.92 15.97 -3.47
CA TYR A 177 8.21 14.71 -3.31
C TYR A 177 9.05 13.64 -2.60
N ILE A 178 10.38 13.60 -2.81
CA ILE A 178 11.28 12.76 -2.01
C ILE A 178 11.20 13.16 -0.52
N GLY A 179 11.29 14.46 -0.22
CA GLY A 179 11.15 14.98 1.14
C GLY A 179 9.81 14.60 1.77
N PHE A 180 8.72 14.75 1.02
CA PHE A 180 7.37 14.33 1.40
C PHE A 180 7.29 12.82 1.68
N THR A 181 7.88 11.99 0.82
CA THR A 181 7.90 10.53 0.98
C THR A 181 8.62 10.15 2.27
N LEU A 182 9.83 10.66 2.48
CA LEU A 182 10.66 10.33 3.65
C LEU A 182 9.99 10.77 4.96
N THR A 183 9.44 11.99 4.99
CA THR A 183 8.77 12.53 6.19
C THR A 183 7.45 11.83 6.47
N THR A 184 6.71 11.40 5.44
CA THR A 184 5.50 10.58 5.59
C THR A 184 5.83 9.20 6.17
N ILE A 185 6.83 8.50 5.61
CA ILE A 185 7.30 7.21 6.16
C ILE A 185 7.74 7.38 7.61
N ALA A 186 8.55 8.41 7.89
CA ALA A 186 9.00 8.70 9.25
C ALA A 186 7.81 8.93 10.19
N THR A 187 6.81 9.72 9.78
CA THR A 187 5.58 9.95 10.56
C THR A 187 4.88 8.63 10.86
N LEU A 188 4.61 7.80 9.86
CA LEU A 188 3.90 6.52 10.01
C LEU A 188 4.66 5.51 10.88
N VAL A 189 6.00 5.55 10.88
CA VAL A 189 6.87 4.72 11.75
C VAL A 189 6.81 5.15 13.23
N TYR A 190 6.38 6.38 13.52
CA TYR A 190 6.14 6.85 14.89
C TYR A 190 4.70 6.65 15.35
N VAL A 191 3.75 6.47 14.44
CA VAL A 191 2.35 6.18 14.77
C VAL A 191 2.24 4.75 15.32
N ASP A 192 1.71 4.62 16.53
CA ASP A 192 1.49 3.34 17.21
C ASP A 192 0.02 3.22 17.65
N LYS A 193 -0.60 2.09 17.32
CA LYS A 193 -2.01 1.78 17.61
C LYS A 193 -2.34 1.81 19.09
N HIS A 194 -1.45 1.27 19.90
CA HIS A 194 -1.63 1.23 21.35
C HIS A 194 -1.49 2.62 21.96
N GLN A 195 -0.52 3.41 21.49
CA GLN A 195 -0.35 4.80 21.97
C GLN A 195 -1.57 5.67 21.65
N ILE A 196 -2.13 5.59 20.42
CA ILE A 196 -3.35 6.34 20.08
C ILE A 196 -4.53 5.93 20.97
N LYS A 197 -4.71 4.63 21.24
CA LYS A 197 -5.75 4.14 22.14
C LYS A 197 -5.59 4.75 23.54
N LYS A 198 -4.38 4.74 24.07
CA LYS A 198 -4.05 5.22 25.42
C LYS A 198 -4.20 6.74 25.57
N THR A 199 -3.66 7.51 24.63
CA THR A 199 -3.66 8.98 24.68
C THR A 199 -5.05 9.57 24.50
N PHE A 200 -5.86 9.00 23.61
CA PHE A 200 -7.16 9.57 23.24
C PHE A 200 -8.36 8.80 23.81
N ASP A 201 -8.11 7.81 24.66
CA ASP A 201 -9.13 6.91 25.23
C ASP A 201 -10.06 6.33 24.15
N VAL A 202 -9.46 5.99 23.00
CA VAL A 202 -10.21 5.51 21.84
C VAL A 202 -10.40 4.02 21.94
N GLU A 203 -11.64 3.62 22.23
CA GLU A 203 -12.00 2.21 22.19
C GLU A 203 -12.22 1.77 20.74
N PHE A 204 -11.31 0.94 20.24
CA PHE A 204 -11.57 0.17 19.03
C PHE A 204 -12.49 -0.97 19.42
N PRO A 205 -13.71 -1.07 18.83
CA PRO A 205 -14.60 -2.17 19.14
C PRO A 205 -13.86 -3.46 18.83
N HIS A 206 -13.78 -4.36 19.82
CA HIS A 206 -13.33 -5.72 19.59
C HIS A 206 -14.27 -6.33 18.56
N SER A 207 -13.83 -6.45 17.31
CA SER A 207 -14.67 -7.02 16.27
C SER A 207 -14.88 -8.49 16.63
N GLN A 208 -16.14 -8.83 16.95
CA GLN A 208 -16.56 -10.21 17.07
C GLN A 208 -16.21 -10.92 15.77
N ILE A 209 -15.46 -12.01 15.87
CA ILE A 209 -15.02 -12.76 14.71
C ILE A 209 -16.22 -13.50 14.14
N ASN A 210 -16.82 -12.95 13.08
CA ASN A 210 -17.77 -13.71 12.27
C ASN A 210 -17.01 -14.50 11.21
N GLN A 211 -16.61 -15.72 11.58
CA GLN A 211 -15.80 -16.61 10.75
C GLN A 211 -16.41 -16.83 9.35
N SER A 212 -17.72 -17.09 9.29
CA SER A 212 -18.41 -17.35 8.01
C SER A 212 -18.34 -16.15 7.06
N LEU A 213 -18.55 -14.94 7.59
CA LEU A 213 -18.58 -13.71 6.79
C LEU A 213 -17.18 -13.29 6.32
N SER A 214 -16.15 -13.42 7.17
CA SER A 214 -14.76 -13.12 6.77
C SER A 214 -14.31 -14.07 5.66
N ILE A 215 -14.51 -15.39 5.83
CA ILE A 215 -14.15 -16.41 4.83
C ILE A 215 -14.89 -16.15 3.50
N GLN A 216 -16.19 -15.85 3.55
CA GLN A 216 -17.00 -15.58 2.36
C GLN A 216 -16.54 -14.30 1.62
N ARG A 217 -16.26 -13.22 2.36
CA ARG A 217 -15.74 -11.97 1.78
C ARG A 217 -14.38 -12.17 1.11
N THR A 218 -13.48 -12.89 1.78
CA THR A 218 -12.16 -13.21 1.21
C THR A 218 -12.31 -14.06 -0.06
N TRP A 219 -13.17 -15.08 -0.07
CA TRP A 219 -13.46 -15.86 -1.29
C TRP A 219 -14.04 -15.01 -2.42
N ALA A 220 -15.04 -14.17 -2.13
CA ALA A 220 -15.66 -13.30 -3.14
C ALA A 220 -14.63 -12.37 -3.80
N LEU A 221 -13.73 -11.79 -3.02
CA LEU A 221 -12.66 -10.93 -3.52
C LEU A 221 -11.61 -11.72 -4.32
N LEU A 222 -11.22 -12.92 -3.86
CA LEU A 222 -10.28 -13.78 -4.59
C LEU A 222 -10.85 -14.24 -5.94
N VAL A 223 -12.12 -14.65 -5.98
CA VAL A 223 -12.79 -15.01 -7.25
C VAL A 223 -12.84 -13.81 -8.19
N THR A 224 -13.17 -12.61 -7.65
CA THR A 224 -13.15 -11.37 -8.43
C THR A 224 -11.75 -11.07 -9.00
N SER A 225 -10.69 -11.24 -8.19
CA SER A 225 -9.31 -11.08 -8.64
C SER A 225 -8.95 -12.04 -9.77
N VAL A 226 -9.34 -13.32 -9.68
CA VAL A 226 -9.07 -14.31 -10.73
C VAL A 226 -9.79 -13.95 -12.03
N ILE A 227 -11.06 -13.52 -11.96
CA ILE A 227 -11.83 -13.09 -13.13
C ILE A 227 -11.16 -11.89 -13.81
N LEU A 228 -10.73 -10.88 -13.04
CA LEU A 228 -10.07 -9.68 -13.57
C LEU A 228 -8.64 -9.95 -14.06
N TYR A 229 -7.98 -10.99 -13.57
CA TYR A 229 -6.62 -11.33 -13.98
C TYR A 229 -6.53 -11.78 -15.44
N ILE A 230 -7.58 -12.41 -15.97
CA ILE A 230 -7.64 -12.84 -17.37
C ILE A 230 -7.57 -11.63 -18.33
N PRO A 231 -8.52 -10.66 -18.30
CA PRO A 231 -8.45 -9.49 -19.18
C PRO A 231 -7.21 -8.63 -18.91
N ALA A 232 -6.70 -8.59 -17.68
CA ALA A 232 -5.48 -7.86 -17.34
C ALA A 232 -4.22 -8.37 -18.07
N ASN A 233 -4.15 -9.67 -18.39
CA ASN A 233 -2.99 -10.25 -19.07
C ASN A 233 -3.20 -10.45 -20.58
N VAL A 234 -4.46 -10.61 -21.01
CA VAL A 234 -4.81 -10.86 -22.42
C VAL A 234 -4.96 -9.57 -23.21
N LEU A 235 -5.54 -8.52 -22.61
CA LEU A 235 -5.79 -7.27 -23.32
C LEU A 235 -4.52 -6.40 -23.40
N PRO A 236 -4.46 -5.44 -24.34
CA PRO A 236 -3.35 -4.49 -24.42
C PRO A 236 -3.29 -3.61 -23.17
N ILE A 237 -2.08 -3.50 -22.58
CA ILE A 237 -1.80 -2.61 -21.44
C ILE A 237 -1.52 -1.19 -21.91
N MET A 238 -0.96 -1.05 -23.10
CA MET A 238 -0.70 0.23 -23.74
C MET A 238 -0.84 0.10 -25.27
N TYR A 239 -1.25 1.19 -25.90
CA TYR A 239 -1.22 1.39 -27.34
C TYR A 239 -0.18 2.47 -27.64
N THR A 240 0.74 2.19 -28.55
CA THR A 240 1.69 3.18 -29.03
C THR A 240 1.25 3.62 -30.42
N ARG A 241 0.88 4.89 -30.56
CA ARG A 241 0.49 5.48 -31.85
C ARG A 241 1.73 6.06 -32.52
N THR A 242 2.09 5.54 -33.68
CA THR A 242 3.14 6.12 -34.55
C THR A 242 2.57 6.35 -35.94
N LEU A 243 2.69 7.58 -36.47
CA LEU A 243 2.19 7.95 -37.80
C LEU A 243 0.72 7.55 -38.06
N GLY A 244 -0.13 7.59 -37.02
CA GLY A 244 -1.55 7.25 -37.08
C GLY A 244 -1.88 5.76 -37.01
N GLN A 245 -0.89 4.87 -36.88
CA GLN A 245 -1.10 3.44 -36.62
C GLN A 245 -0.92 3.14 -35.13
N ASP A 246 -1.89 2.43 -34.56
CA ASP A 246 -1.87 2.01 -33.16
C ASP A 246 -1.29 0.59 -33.05
N GLU A 247 -0.13 0.47 -32.42
CA GLU A 247 0.46 -0.83 -32.08
C GLU A 247 0.11 -1.22 -30.64
N PRO A 248 -0.75 -2.24 -30.42
CA PRO A 248 -1.06 -2.72 -29.09
C PRO A 248 0.09 -3.53 -28.50
N SER A 249 0.38 -3.30 -27.22
CA SER A 249 1.31 -4.12 -26.44
C SER A 249 0.61 -4.68 -25.20
N THR A 250 0.68 -5.99 -25.00
CA THR A 250 0.27 -6.65 -23.73
C THR A 250 1.43 -6.68 -22.75
N ILE A 251 1.17 -7.01 -21.48
CA ILE A 251 2.22 -7.16 -20.45
C ILE A 251 3.27 -8.18 -20.92
N MET A 252 2.82 -9.39 -21.32
CA MET A 252 3.71 -10.43 -21.82
C MET A 252 4.36 -10.07 -23.15
N GLY A 253 3.65 -9.35 -24.04
CA GLY A 253 4.24 -8.80 -25.26
C GLY A 253 5.41 -7.86 -24.97
N GLY A 254 5.26 -6.98 -23.99
CA GLY A 254 6.33 -6.08 -23.51
C GLY A 254 7.53 -6.84 -22.94
N VAL A 255 7.29 -7.88 -22.13
CA VAL A 255 8.35 -8.76 -21.59
C VAL A 255 9.12 -9.44 -22.73
N MET A 256 8.42 -10.04 -23.70
CA MET A 256 9.04 -10.71 -24.84
C MET A 256 9.84 -9.75 -25.73
N LEU A 257 9.32 -8.54 -25.96
CA LEU A 257 10.01 -7.51 -26.73
C LEU A 257 11.34 -7.11 -26.05
N LEU A 258 11.30 -6.80 -24.75
CA LEU A 258 12.49 -6.43 -23.98
C LEU A 258 13.51 -7.56 -23.90
N TRP A 259 13.03 -8.81 -23.83
CA TRP A 259 13.87 -10.00 -23.89
C TRP A 259 14.63 -10.10 -25.22
N LYS A 260 13.94 -9.87 -26.36
CA LYS A 260 14.57 -9.86 -27.69
C LYS A 260 15.56 -8.72 -27.88
N LEU A 261 15.30 -7.57 -27.25
CA LEU A 261 16.20 -6.41 -27.25
C LEU A 261 17.43 -6.59 -26.33
N GLY A 262 17.58 -7.74 -25.67
CA GLY A 262 18.72 -8.05 -24.78
C GLY A 262 18.62 -7.43 -23.38
N SER A 263 17.54 -6.73 -23.07
CA SER A 263 17.29 -6.09 -21.76
C SER A 263 16.68 -7.06 -20.74
N TYR A 264 17.32 -8.23 -20.57
CA TYR A 264 16.83 -9.31 -19.71
C TYR A 264 16.47 -8.90 -18.27
N PRO A 265 17.26 -8.04 -17.58
CA PRO A 265 16.92 -7.64 -16.21
C PRO A 265 15.59 -6.87 -16.12
N ILE A 266 15.32 -5.99 -17.08
CA ILE A 266 14.09 -5.17 -17.11
C ILE A 266 12.88 -6.07 -17.42
N ALA A 267 13.03 -6.98 -18.40
CA ALA A 267 11.99 -7.94 -18.75
C ALA A 267 11.60 -8.82 -17.55
N LEU A 268 12.59 -9.30 -16.77
CA LEU A 268 12.37 -10.13 -15.59
C LEU A 268 11.67 -9.35 -14.46
N VAL A 269 12.04 -8.10 -14.23
CA VAL A 269 11.36 -7.24 -13.24
C VAL A 269 9.88 -7.07 -13.57
N ILE A 270 9.55 -6.75 -14.83
CA ILE A 270 8.15 -6.57 -15.28
C ILE A 270 7.38 -7.91 -15.17
N PHE A 271 7.97 -9.01 -15.61
CA PHE A 271 7.34 -10.33 -15.50
C PHE A 271 7.04 -10.70 -14.04
N ILE A 272 8.01 -10.51 -13.14
CA ILE A 272 7.83 -10.84 -11.73
C ILE A 272 6.77 -9.95 -11.09
N ALA A 273 6.85 -8.64 -11.31
CA ALA A 273 5.93 -7.67 -10.70
C ALA A 273 4.49 -7.80 -11.23
N SER A 274 4.33 -7.96 -12.55
CA SER A 274 3.01 -7.91 -13.20
C SER A 274 2.32 -9.27 -13.31
N VAL A 275 3.08 -10.37 -13.39
CA VAL A 275 2.51 -11.71 -13.65
C VAL A 275 2.67 -12.60 -12.43
N PHE A 276 3.91 -12.82 -11.96
CA PHE A 276 4.21 -13.76 -10.89
C PHE A 276 3.66 -13.32 -9.53
N VAL A 277 3.89 -12.06 -9.15
CA VAL A 277 3.49 -11.52 -7.84
C VAL A 277 1.97 -11.60 -7.61
N PRO A 278 1.09 -11.16 -8.54
CA PRO A 278 -0.35 -11.31 -8.37
C PRO A 278 -0.78 -12.77 -8.24
N VAL A 279 -0.21 -13.67 -9.04
CA VAL A 279 -0.50 -15.11 -8.99
C VAL A 279 -0.09 -15.71 -7.66
N ALA A 280 1.13 -15.43 -7.20
CA ALA A 280 1.63 -15.91 -5.92
C ALA A 280 0.74 -15.44 -4.76
N LYS A 281 0.33 -14.15 -4.75
CA LYS A 281 -0.63 -13.62 -3.77
C LYS A 281 -1.95 -14.39 -3.77
N MET A 282 -2.55 -14.58 -4.95
CA MET A 282 -3.83 -15.29 -5.06
C MET A 282 -3.71 -16.72 -4.54
N ILE A 283 -2.66 -17.46 -4.93
CA ILE A 283 -2.43 -18.84 -4.48
C ILE A 283 -2.26 -18.91 -2.96
N ILE A 284 -1.43 -18.05 -2.37
CA ILE A 284 -1.19 -18.04 -0.93
C ILE A 284 -2.50 -17.71 -0.18
N LEU A 285 -3.25 -16.69 -0.59
CA LEU A 285 -4.50 -16.31 0.07
C LEU A 285 -5.59 -17.38 -0.09
N ILE A 286 -5.70 -18.03 -1.26
CA ILE A 286 -6.59 -19.18 -1.47
C ILE A 286 -6.23 -20.31 -0.50
N TRP A 287 -4.93 -20.65 -0.40
CA TRP A 287 -4.47 -21.69 0.52
C TRP A 287 -4.74 -21.34 1.98
N LEU A 288 -4.46 -20.12 2.41
CA LEU A 288 -4.74 -19.65 3.78
C LEU A 288 -6.24 -19.71 4.09
N ASN A 289 -7.08 -19.18 3.22
CA ASN A 289 -8.53 -19.19 3.42
C ASN A 289 -9.12 -20.61 3.42
N TYR A 290 -8.62 -21.48 2.54
CA TYR A 290 -9.02 -22.88 2.48
C TYR A 290 -8.63 -23.66 3.74
N THR A 291 -7.40 -23.48 4.24
CA THR A 291 -6.94 -24.16 5.47
C THR A 291 -7.75 -23.74 6.70
N VAL A 292 -8.10 -22.46 6.80
CA VAL A 292 -8.99 -21.94 7.86
C VAL A 292 -10.40 -22.51 7.72
N GLN A 293 -10.94 -22.59 6.50
CA GLN A 293 -12.27 -23.15 6.25
C GLN A 293 -12.35 -24.65 6.58
N LYS A 294 -11.28 -25.41 6.31
CA LYS A 294 -11.18 -26.83 6.68
C LYS A 294 -10.77 -27.05 8.14
N GLY A 295 -10.50 -25.97 8.87
CA GLY A 295 -10.13 -26.00 10.27
C GLY A 295 -8.77 -26.64 10.58
N PHE A 296 -7.85 -26.64 9.62
CA PHE A 296 -6.51 -27.22 9.79
C PHE A 296 -5.70 -26.46 10.85
N THR A 297 -5.13 -27.18 11.81
CA THR A 297 -4.38 -26.63 12.97
C THR A 297 -2.86 -26.77 12.83
N GLY A 298 -2.39 -27.53 11.85
CA GLY A 298 -0.95 -27.72 11.61
C GLY A 298 -0.27 -26.46 11.05
N ASN A 299 1.00 -26.27 11.46
CA ASN A 299 1.95 -25.34 10.84
C ASN A 299 1.53 -23.85 10.84
N THR A 300 0.91 -23.37 11.93
CA THR A 300 0.46 -21.98 12.09
C THR A 300 1.57 -20.93 11.89
N GLN A 301 2.81 -21.25 12.27
CA GLN A 301 3.95 -20.37 12.05
C GLN A 301 4.29 -20.19 10.57
N SER A 302 4.18 -21.24 9.75
CA SER A 302 4.36 -21.10 8.30
C SER A 302 3.22 -20.29 7.68
N ARG A 303 1.98 -20.50 8.14
CA ARG A 303 0.81 -19.75 7.64
C ARG A 303 0.94 -18.25 7.90
N ILE A 304 1.36 -17.85 9.09
CA ILE A 304 1.53 -16.44 9.43
C ILE A 304 2.71 -15.81 8.69
N PHE A 305 3.79 -16.57 8.47
CA PHE A 305 4.89 -16.13 7.62
C PHE A 305 4.41 -15.82 6.20
N TRP A 306 3.71 -16.76 5.56
CA TRP A 306 3.19 -16.57 4.21
C TRP A 306 2.17 -15.43 4.12
N TYR A 307 1.31 -15.28 5.15
CA TYR A 307 0.41 -14.13 5.25
C TYR A 307 1.20 -12.80 5.26
N ARG A 308 2.22 -12.66 6.11
CA ARG A 308 3.05 -11.45 6.17
C ARG A 308 3.80 -11.19 4.86
N VAL A 309 4.26 -12.24 4.19
CA VAL A 309 4.84 -12.13 2.84
C VAL A 309 3.81 -11.55 1.86
N THR A 310 2.56 -12.02 1.88
CA THR A 310 1.51 -11.45 1.01
C THR A 310 1.17 -10.00 1.35
N GLU A 311 1.22 -9.60 2.62
CA GLU A 311 0.98 -8.21 3.03
C GLU A 311 2.14 -7.29 2.64
N PHE A 312 3.38 -7.78 2.74
CA PHE A 312 4.56 -7.05 2.29
C PHE A 312 4.52 -6.82 0.78
N ILE A 313 4.41 -7.91 0.00
CA ILE A 313 4.26 -7.87 -1.47
C ILE A 313 2.98 -7.09 -1.85
N GLY A 314 1.98 -7.12 -0.95
CA GLY A 314 0.81 -6.26 -0.84
C GLY A 314 1.01 -4.92 -1.48
N ARG A 315 1.86 -4.13 -0.83
CA ARG A 315 2.11 -2.72 -1.11
C ARG A 315 2.82 -2.53 -2.45
N TRP A 316 3.83 -3.35 -2.74
CA TRP A 316 4.65 -3.26 -3.96
C TRP A 316 3.90 -3.60 -5.26
N SER A 317 2.81 -4.36 -5.17
CA SER A 317 2.02 -4.76 -6.35
C SER A 317 1.38 -3.59 -7.11
N MET A 318 1.32 -2.39 -6.52
CA MET A 318 0.82 -1.17 -7.18
C MET A 318 1.84 -0.46 -8.07
N VAL A 319 3.14 -0.82 -7.98
CA VAL A 319 4.22 -0.14 -8.75
C VAL A 319 3.87 -0.10 -10.23
N ASP A 320 3.44 -1.23 -10.82
CA ASP A 320 3.18 -1.33 -12.25
C ASP A 320 2.03 -0.43 -12.73
N VAL A 321 0.99 -0.27 -11.91
CA VAL A 321 -0.12 0.65 -12.22
C VAL A 321 0.39 2.09 -12.30
N PHE A 322 1.25 2.49 -11.37
CA PHE A 322 1.85 3.82 -11.40
C PHE A 322 2.81 4.00 -12.57
N VAL A 323 3.64 3.00 -12.88
CA VAL A 323 4.53 3.05 -14.06
C VAL A 323 3.73 3.31 -15.33
N VAL A 324 2.64 2.56 -15.57
CA VAL A 324 1.79 2.76 -16.75
C VAL A 324 1.17 4.16 -16.75
N ALA A 325 0.60 4.60 -15.63
CA ALA A 325 -0.07 5.90 -15.55
C ALA A 325 0.90 7.09 -15.75
N ILE A 326 2.10 6.99 -15.18
CA ILE A 326 3.16 8.00 -15.35
C ILE A 326 3.66 7.99 -16.80
N LEU A 327 3.95 6.83 -17.37
CA LEU A 327 4.45 6.72 -18.75
C LEU A 327 3.48 7.34 -19.77
N VAL A 328 2.18 7.09 -19.60
CA VAL A 328 1.11 7.70 -20.40
C VAL A 328 1.06 9.22 -20.25
N SER A 329 1.32 9.72 -19.05
CA SER A 329 1.33 11.16 -18.79
C SER A 329 2.55 11.84 -19.41
N LEU A 330 3.71 11.17 -19.37
CA LEU A 330 4.99 11.72 -19.82
C LEU A 330 5.16 11.65 -21.35
N ILE A 331 4.76 10.54 -21.97
CA ILE A 331 4.98 10.31 -23.41
C ILE A 331 3.74 10.73 -24.20
N GLN A 332 3.51 12.04 -24.20
CA GLN A 332 2.55 12.69 -25.10
C GLN A 332 3.29 13.67 -26.01
N LEU A 333 4.22 13.14 -26.82
CA LEU A 333 5.09 13.91 -27.72
C LEU A 333 4.33 14.38 -28.98
N GLY A 334 3.26 15.16 -28.77
CA GLY A 334 2.44 15.74 -29.83
C GLY A 334 1.94 14.71 -30.85
N ASN A 335 1.91 15.09 -32.13
CA ASN A 335 1.34 14.28 -33.22
C ASN A 335 2.27 13.16 -33.75
N LEU A 336 3.52 13.05 -33.26
CA LEU A 336 4.49 12.10 -33.83
C LEU A 336 4.44 10.73 -33.14
N MET A 337 4.42 10.71 -31.81
CA MET A 337 4.32 9.50 -31.01
C MET A 337 3.56 9.78 -29.72
N SER A 338 2.47 9.03 -29.49
CA SER A 338 1.70 9.10 -28.24
C SER A 338 1.44 7.70 -27.70
N ILE A 339 1.36 7.61 -26.37
CA ILE A 339 1.11 6.35 -25.67
C ILE A 339 -0.18 6.46 -24.87
N TYR A 340 -1.10 5.54 -25.13
CA TYR A 340 -2.39 5.47 -24.46
C TYR A 340 -2.47 4.21 -23.60
N PRO A 341 -3.05 4.26 -22.39
CA PRO A 341 -3.29 3.08 -21.58
C PRO A 341 -4.40 2.26 -22.25
N GLY A 342 -4.17 0.97 -22.36
CA GLY A 342 -5.18 0.05 -22.86
C GLY A 342 -6.12 -0.45 -21.76
N PRO A 343 -7.20 -1.17 -22.13
CA PRO A 343 -8.20 -1.64 -21.17
C PRO A 343 -7.63 -2.61 -20.11
N ALA A 344 -6.51 -3.28 -20.39
CA ALA A 344 -5.83 -4.11 -19.39
C ALA A 344 -5.35 -3.29 -18.18
N ALA A 345 -5.07 -2.00 -18.32
CA ALA A 345 -4.57 -1.18 -17.20
C ALA A 345 -5.61 -1.07 -16.08
N MET A 346 -6.88 -0.89 -16.45
CA MET A 346 -8.00 -0.85 -15.50
C MET A 346 -8.28 -2.24 -14.91
N ALA A 347 -8.26 -3.30 -15.72
CA ALA A 347 -8.42 -4.66 -15.24
C ALA A 347 -7.31 -5.05 -14.24
N PHE A 348 -6.06 -4.72 -14.57
CA PHE A 348 -4.90 -4.96 -13.71
C PHE A 348 -4.99 -4.19 -12.39
N CYS A 349 -5.37 -2.91 -12.43
CA CYS A 349 -5.66 -2.13 -11.23
C CYS A 349 -6.73 -2.81 -10.36
N GLY A 350 -7.80 -3.31 -10.98
CA GLY A 350 -8.84 -4.07 -10.29
C GLY A 350 -8.32 -5.34 -9.61
N VAL A 351 -7.41 -6.08 -10.24
CA VAL A 351 -6.75 -7.25 -9.62
C VAL A 351 -5.96 -6.84 -8.38
N VAL A 352 -5.14 -5.79 -8.48
CA VAL A 352 -4.30 -5.35 -7.36
C VAL A 352 -5.17 -4.89 -6.18
N ILE A 353 -6.20 -4.08 -6.45
CA ILE A 353 -7.15 -3.62 -5.43
C ILE A 353 -7.91 -4.80 -4.80
N ALA A 354 -8.45 -5.72 -5.61
CA ALA A 354 -9.21 -6.86 -5.11
C ALA A 354 -8.34 -7.81 -4.27
N THR A 355 -7.10 -8.07 -4.68
CA THR A 355 -6.18 -8.93 -3.90
C THR A 355 -5.72 -8.25 -2.60
N MET A 356 -5.57 -6.93 -2.61
CA MET A 356 -5.26 -6.16 -1.40
C MET A 356 -6.43 -6.16 -0.40
N LEU A 357 -7.65 -5.95 -0.89
CA LEU A 357 -8.87 -6.08 -0.08
C LEU A 357 -9.06 -7.51 0.42
N ALA A 358 -8.75 -8.53 -0.38
CA ALA A 358 -8.82 -9.93 0.04
C ALA A 358 -7.89 -10.20 1.24
N ALA A 359 -6.65 -9.69 1.18
CA ALA A 359 -5.70 -9.79 2.29
C ALA A 359 -6.18 -9.04 3.54
N MET A 360 -6.77 -7.85 3.39
CA MET A 360 -7.29 -7.07 4.53
C MET A 360 -8.53 -7.66 5.19
N THR A 361 -9.37 -8.35 4.41
CA THR A 361 -10.60 -8.98 4.91
C THR A 361 -10.35 -10.34 5.56
N PHE A 362 -9.20 -10.95 5.25
CA PHE A 362 -8.77 -12.19 5.87
C PHE A 362 -8.32 -11.93 7.32
N ASP A 363 -9.05 -12.49 8.28
CA ASP A 363 -8.74 -12.33 9.71
C ASP A 363 -7.71 -13.35 10.17
N THR A 364 -6.48 -12.90 10.47
CA THR A 364 -5.37 -13.76 10.94
C THR A 364 -5.69 -14.51 12.23
N ARG A 365 -6.62 -14.00 13.04
CA ARG A 365 -7.01 -14.61 14.32
C ARG A 365 -7.65 -15.97 14.11
N LEU A 366 -8.33 -16.17 12.98
CA LEU A 366 -8.94 -17.44 12.59
C LEU A 366 -7.93 -18.58 12.43
N MET A 367 -6.66 -18.27 12.16
CA MET A 367 -5.61 -19.30 12.12
C MET A 367 -5.37 -19.94 13.49
N TRP A 368 -5.65 -19.21 14.58
CA TRP A 368 -5.31 -19.55 15.96
C TRP A 368 -6.51 -19.97 16.81
N THR A 369 -7.74 -19.70 16.34
CA THR A 369 -8.98 -20.01 17.09
C THR A 369 -9.16 -21.51 17.27
N ASN A 370 -8.85 -22.34 16.27
CA ASN A 370 -8.99 -23.79 16.38
C ASN A 370 -7.98 -24.44 17.33
N ASP A 371 -6.79 -23.85 17.46
CA ASP A 371 -5.80 -24.31 18.45
C ASP A 371 -6.34 -24.12 19.89
N LYS A 372 -7.06 -23.01 20.17
CA LYS A 372 -7.64 -22.73 21.49
C LYS A 372 -8.71 -23.75 21.90
N TRP A 373 -9.48 -24.29 20.95
CA TRP A 373 -10.47 -25.32 21.24
C TRP A 373 -9.81 -26.64 21.60
N ILE A 374 -8.79 -27.08 20.85
CA ILE A 374 -8.07 -28.34 21.09
C ILE A 374 -7.27 -28.29 22.40
N GLU A 375 -6.64 -27.15 22.73
CA GLU A 375 -5.90 -26.98 24.00
C GLU A 375 -6.84 -27.05 25.21
N ASN A 376 -8.06 -26.53 25.09
CA ASN A 376 -9.06 -26.61 26.15
C ASN A 376 -9.68 -28.02 26.25
N ASP A 377 -9.88 -28.71 25.13
CA ASP A 377 -10.40 -30.08 25.09
C ASP A 377 -9.40 -31.07 25.70
N ASN A 378 -8.12 -30.98 25.31
CA ASN A 378 -7.04 -31.79 25.89
C ASN A 378 -6.81 -31.54 27.39
N ARG A 379 -7.13 -30.35 27.90
CA ARG A 379 -7.08 -30.04 29.34
C ARG A 379 -8.30 -30.57 30.09
N ALA A 380 -9.46 -30.62 29.44
CA ALA A 380 -10.68 -31.20 30.00
C ALA A 380 -10.62 -32.74 30.05
N GLU A 381 -9.89 -33.39 29.13
CA GLU A 381 -9.64 -34.84 29.16
C GLU A 381 -8.56 -35.28 30.17
N GLN A 382 -7.79 -34.33 30.72
CA GLN A 382 -6.72 -34.58 31.70
C GLN A 382 -7.12 -34.28 33.16
N GLN A 383 -8.37 -33.86 33.40
CA GLN A 383 -8.97 -33.67 34.73
C GLN A 383 -10.06 -34.71 34.94
#